data_AF-A0A3B8VMC0-F1
#
_entry.id   AF-A0A3B8VMC0-F1
#
_cell.length_a   1.000
_cell.length_b   1.000
_cell.length_c   1.000
_cell.angle_alpha   90.00
_cell.angle_beta   90.00
_cell.angle_gamma   90.00
#
_symmetry.space_group_name_H-M   'P 1'
#
loop_
_entity.id
_entity.type
_entity.pdbx_description
1 polymer ?
#
loop_
_entity_poly.entity_id
_entity_poly.type
_entity_poly.pdbx_seq_one_letter_code
_entity_poly.pdbx_strand_id
1 'polypeptide(L)'
;PGNVRGPRASSAAQAADWLSENPDLVKNQAVSAGDNQDELPLHDVKILEAANVIAGPIAGRLLADLGAKIVKLESLYGDISRPAGAGGFVFYNANKRSISVNTRTEQGREIAQRIAAESDVLLANMRPGATDRMGLSSEKLAEINPNLIETHVTAYGWTGPYAHRPGVDPLAQAITGLQRAQGGNGLPPMFLGRLAPCDYTGGAMTALGAVMALFARERTGVAQKVNTNLLSAGIIMN
;
A
#
# COMPACT_ATOMS: atom_id res chain seq x y z
N PRO A 1 -34.07 23.02 -3.43
CA PRO A 1 -32.94 23.26 -2.52
C PRO A 1 -33.40 23.18 -1.05
N GLY A 2 -33.05 22.09 -0.35
CA GLY A 2 -33.54 21.81 1.01
C GLY A 2 -32.68 22.46 2.10
N ASN A 3 -33.34 23.05 3.10
CA ASN A 3 -32.66 23.66 4.26
C ASN A 3 -32.14 22.60 5.23
N VAL A 4 -30.94 22.83 5.77
CA VAL A 4 -30.27 21.93 6.73
C VAL A 4 -31.00 21.94 8.08
N ARG A 5 -31.50 20.78 8.52
CA ARG A 5 -32.27 20.60 9.77
C ARG A 5 -31.43 20.01 10.91
N GLY A 6 -30.28 20.61 11.19
CA GLY A 6 -29.41 20.22 12.31
C GLY A 6 -28.68 18.87 12.14
N PRO A 7 -27.87 18.45 13.12
CA PRO A 7 -27.14 17.19 13.05
C PRO A 7 -28.12 16.01 13.07
N ARG A 8 -27.88 15.01 12.20
CA ARG A 8 -28.66 13.76 12.16
C ARG A 8 -28.63 13.12 13.55
N ALA A 9 -29.77 13.05 14.22
CA ALA A 9 -29.92 12.20 15.39
C ALA A 9 -29.68 10.75 14.93
N SER A 10 -28.63 10.09 15.41
CA SER A 10 -28.36 8.70 15.07
C SER A 10 -28.93 7.81 16.18
N SER A 11 -30.07 7.18 15.95
CA SER A 11 -30.43 5.96 16.66
C SER A 11 -30.23 4.76 15.73
N ALA A 12 -29.73 3.65 16.25
CA ALA A 12 -29.59 2.40 15.49
C ALA A 12 -30.93 1.93 14.89
N ALA A 13 -32.05 2.29 15.54
CA ALA A 13 -33.40 2.00 15.07
C ALA A 13 -33.73 2.71 13.74
N GLN A 14 -33.36 3.98 13.60
CA GLN A 14 -33.62 4.74 12.36
C GLN A 14 -32.84 4.23 11.15
N ALA A 15 -31.65 3.66 11.36
CA ALA A 15 -30.91 3.01 10.28
C ALA A 15 -31.60 1.73 9.82
N ALA A 16 -32.11 0.91 10.75
CA ALA A 16 -32.85 -0.30 10.43
C ALA A 16 -34.18 0.00 9.72
N ASP A 17 -34.93 0.98 10.21
CA ASP A 17 -36.19 1.41 9.60
C ASP A 17 -35.96 1.94 8.17
N TRP A 18 -34.97 2.81 7.99
CA TRP A 18 -34.63 3.33 6.67
C TRP A 18 -34.15 2.25 5.69
N LEU A 19 -33.39 1.25 6.16
CA LEU A 19 -32.97 0.12 5.33
C LEU A 19 -34.15 -0.79 4.95
N SER A 20 -35.15 -0.93 5.82
CA SER A 20 -36.37 -1.67 5.52
C SER A 20 -37.27 -0.95 4.49
N GLU A 21 -37.27 0.39 4.50
CA GLU A 21 -37.94 1.24 3.52
C GLU A 21 -37.19 1.32 2.18
N ASN A 22 -35.90 1.00 2.16
CA ASN A 22 -35.05 1.00 0.97
C ASN A 22 -34.42 -0.38 0.72
N PRO A 23 -35.24 -1.45 0.56
CA PRO A 23 -34.76 -2.83 0.53
C PRO A 23 -33.83 -3.10 -0.66
N ASP A 24 -33.93 -2.32 -1.74
CA ASP A 24 -33.07 -2.46 -2.92
C ASP A 24 -31.63 -1.99 -2.67
N LEU A 25 -31.38 -1.14 -1.66
CA LEU A 25 -30.03 -0.78 -1.23
C LEU A 25 -29.39 -1.84 -0.33
N VAL A 26 -30.22 -2.63 0.37
CA VAL A 26 -29.78 -3.83 1.11
C VAL A 26 -29.46 -4.97 0.13
N LYS A 27 -30.14 -4.99 -1.04
CA LYS A 27 -29.81 -5.84 -2.18
C LYS A 27 -28.61 -5.35 -2.99
N ASN A 28 -27.65 -4.64 -2.39
CA ASN A 28 -26.27 -4.97 -2.74
C ASN A 28 -26.06 -6.40 -2.21
N GLN A 29 -26.55 -7.38 -2.99
CA GLN A 29 -25.85 -8.64 -3.07
C GLN A 29 -24.41 -8.20 -3.29
N ALA A 30 -23.57 -8.34 -2.27
CA ALA A 30 -22.17 -8.57 -2.54
C ALA A 30 -22.24 -9.61 -3.64
N VAL A 31 -21.84 -9.23 -4.86
CA VAL A 31 -21.67 -10.20 -5.94
C VAL A 31 -20.91 -11.29 -5.23
N SER A 32 -21.56 -12.44 -4.99
CA SER A 32 -20.87 -13.54 -4.36
C SER A 32 -19.70 -13.70 -5.30
N ALA A 33 -18.48 -13.40 -4.82
CA ALA A 33 -17.30 -13.73 -5.58
C ALA A 33 -17.53 -15.21 -5.86
N GLY A 34 -17.94 -15.52 -7.09
CA GLY A 34 -18.21 -16.88 -7.47
C GLY A 34 -16.92 -17.63 -7.20
N ASP A 35 -17.00 -18.95 -7.09
CA ASP A 35 -15.82 -19.82 -6.93
C ASP A 35 -14.71 -19.61 -7.99
N ASN A 36 -14.87 -18.69 -8.95
CA ASN A 36 -13.84 -18.18 -9.85
C ASN A 36 -12.86 -17.22 -9.16
N GLN A 37 -12.06 -17.72 -8.22
CA GLN A 37 -10.79 -17.05 -7.87
C GLN A 37 -9.89 -16.83 -9.10
N ASP A 38 -10.14 -17.56 -10.19
CA ASP A 38 -9.47 -17.48 -11.48
C ASP A 38 -9.95 -16.31 -12.40
N GLU A 39 -10.89 -15.45 -11.95
CA GLU A 39 -11.39 -14.31 -12.77
C GLU A 39 -10.86 -12.94 -12.34
N LEU A 40 -10.20 -12.82 -11.18
CA LEU A 40 -9.70 -11.52 -10.74
C LEU A 40 -8.52 -11.06 -11.63
N PRO A 41 -8.41 -9.74 -11.93
CA PRO A 41 -7.46 -9.25 -12.94
C PRO A 41 -6.00 -9.59 -12.70
N LEU A 42 -5.60 -9.90 -11.46
CA LEU A 42 -4.23 -10.25 -11.06
C LEU A 42 -4.12 -11.65 -10.41
N HIS A 43 -5.06 -12.57 -10.66
CA HIS A 43 -5.13 -13.89 -10.00
C HIS A 43 -3.87 -14.78 -10.17
N ASP A 44 -3.11 -14.56 -11.23
CA ASP A 44 -1.87 -15.27 -11.58
C ASP A 44 -0.61 -14.53 -11.12
N VAL A 45 -0.74 -13.26 -10.70
CA VAL A 45 0.38 -12.41 -10.28
C VAL A 45 0.85 -12.76 -8.86
N LYS A 46 2.15 -12.91 -8.70
CA LYS A 46 2.81 -13.15 -7.40
C LYS A 46 3.59 -11.93 -6.94
N ILE A 47 3.45 -11.56 -5.67
CA ILE A 47 4.11 -10.37 -5.11
C ILE A 47 4.87 -10.71 -3.83
N LEU A 48 6.14 -10.34 -3.79
CA LEU A 48 6.92 -10.27 -2.56
C LEU A 48 6.77 -8.86 -1.96
N GLU A 49 6.05 -8.75 -0.85
CA GLU A 49 5.88 -7.48 -0.12
C GLU A 49 6.87 -7.39 1.04
N ALA A 50 7.90 -6.56 0.90
CA ALA A 50 8.82 -6.16 1.96
C ALA A 50 8.46 -4.74 2.42
N ALA A 51 7.32 -4.58 3.08
CA ALA A 51 6.81 -3.28 3.50
C ALA A 51 6.23 -3.28 4.91
N ASN A 52 6.19 -2.10 5.55
CA ASN A 52 5.67 -1.90 6.91
C ASN A 52 4.63 -0.77 6.98
N VAL A 53 3.82 -0.75 8.04
CA VAL A 53 2.91 0.37 8.37
C VAL A 53 1.79 0.55 7.34
N ILE A 54 1.72 1.67 6.60
CA ILE A 54 0.53 2.03 5.81
C ILE A 54 0.82 2.03 4.31
N ALA A 55 1.67 2.90 3.78
CA ALA A 55 1.74 3.14 2.32
C ALA A 55 2.02 1.88 1.47
N GLY A 56 3.06 1.11 1.81
CA GLY A 56 3.38 -0.12 1.13
C GLY A 56 2.31 -1.20 1.35
N PRO A 57 1.91 -1.48 2.61
CA PRO A 57 0.82 -2.42 2.87
C PRO A 57 -0.51 -2.08 2.18
N ILE A 58 -0.89 -0.80 2.05
CA ILE A 58 -2.05 -0.36 1.27
C ILE A 58 -1.89 -0.69 -0.21
N ALA A 59 -0.72 -0.44 -0.79
CA ALA A 59 -0.46 -0.83 -2.18
C ALA A 59 -0.65 -2.33 -2.38
N GLY A 60 -0.08 -3.15 -1.48
CA GLY A 60 -0.26 -4.59 -1.49
C GLY A 60 -1.71 -5.00 -1.27
N ARG A 61 -2.46 -4.33 -0.39
CA ARG A 61 -3.87 -4.62 -0.16
C ARG A 61 -4.71 -4.42 -1.42
N LEU A 62 -4.52 -3.30 -2.12
CA LEU A 62 -5.22 -3.02 -3.37
C LEU A 62 -4.91 -4.06 -4.44
N LEU A 63 -3.64 -4.49 -4.54
CA LEU A 63 -3.24 -5.54 -5.49
C LEU A 63 -3.81 -6.92 -5.11
N ALA A 64 -3.85 -7.25 -3.81
CA ALA A 64 -4.44 -8.49 -3.31
C ALA A 64 -5.97 -8.53 -3.54
N ASP A 65 -6.66 -7.40 -3.38
CA ASP A 65 -8.10 -7.29 -3.68
C ASP A 65 -8.39 -7.46 -5.19
N LEU A 66 -7.39 -7.23 -6.05
CA LEU A 66 -7.42 -7.55 -7.48
C LEU A 66 -6.97 -8.99 -7.80
N GLY A 67 -6.74 -9.83 -6.79
CA GLY A 67 -6.42 -11.26 -6.94
C GLY A 67 -4.94 -11.62 -6.79
N ALA A 68 -4.04 -10.65 -6.63
CA ALA A 68 -2.61 -10.95 -6.54
C ALA A 68 -2.26 -11.82 -5.31
N LYS A 69 -1.40 -12.81 -5.52
CA LYS A 69 -0.90 -13.70 -4.46
C LYS A 69 0.28 -13.04 -3.77
N ILE A 70 0.05 -12.47 -2.58
CA ILE A 70 1.07 -11.71 -1.87
C ILE A 70 1.69 -12.52 -0.73
N VAL A 71 3.01 -12.58 -0.72
CA VAL A 71 3.83 -13.02 0.42
C VAL A 71 4.44 -11.79 1.08
N LYS A 72 3.93 -11.44 2.26
CA LYS A 72 4.49 -10.39 3.11
C LYS A 72 5.71 -10.93 3.85
N LEU A 73 6.87 -10.36 3.55
CA LEU A 73 8.15 -10.65 4.19
C LEU A 73 8.32 -9.74 5.41
N GLU A 74 8.29 -10.34 6.59
CA GLU A 74 8.38 -9.63 7.86
C GLU A 74 9.68 -9.96 8.60
N SER A 75 10.05 -9.09 9.54
CA SER A 75 11.09 -9.42 10.51
C SER A 75 10.61 -10.48 11.48
N LEU A 76 11.50 -11.07 12.29
CA LEU A 76 11.10 -12.00 13.37
C LEU A 76 10.20 -11.36 14.44
N TYR A 77 10.14 -10.03 14.48
CA TYR A 77 9.24 -9.28 15.35
C TYR A 77 7.91 -8.90 14.66
N GLY A 78 7.73 -9.30 13.40
CA GLY A 78 6.63 -8.88 12.56
C GLY A 78 6.76 -7.46 12.03
N ASP A 79 5.72 -7.00 11.34
CA ASP A 79 5.48 -5.61 10.97
C ASP A 79 5.30 -4.76 12.23
N ILE A 80 5.95 -3.61 12.26
CA ILE A 80 5.93 -2.70 13.41
C ILE A 80 4.53 -2.16 13.73
N SER A 81 3.57 -2.24 12.81
CA SER A 81 2.19 -1.85 13.06
C SER A 81 1.34 -2.93 13.73
N ARG A 82 1.83 -4.17 13.89
CA ARG A 82 1.09 -5.26 14.57
C ARG A 82 0.73 -4.95 16.03
N PRO A 83 1.65 -4.42 16.88
CA PRO A 83 1.34 -4.15 18.28
C PRO A 83 0.35 -3.01 18.50
N ALA A 84 0.22 -2.09 17.54
CA ALA A 84 -0.66 -0.91 17.62
C ALA A 84 -2.16 -1.23 17.55
N GLY A 85 -2.52 -2.53 17.48
CA GLY A 85 -3.89 -3.02 17.53
C GLY A 85 -4.36 -3.60 16.19
N ALA A 86 -5.32 -4.53 16.30
CA ALA A 86 -5.82 -5.30 15.17
C ALA A 86 -6.41 -4.44 14.03
N GLY A 87 -6.97 -3.27 14.32
CA GLY A 87 -7.71 -2.48 13.31
C GLY A 87 -6.88 -2.10 12.09
N GLY A 88 -5.76 -1.39 12.28
CA GLY A 88 -4.94 -0.90 11.16
C GLY A 88 -4.22 -2.03 10.43
N PHE A 89 -3.48 -2.87 11.17
CA PHE A 89 -2.70 -3.94 10.57
C PHE A 89 -3.57 -4.94 9.78
N VAL A 90 -4.70 -5.40 10.35
CA VAL A 90 -5.58 -6.36 9.67
C VAL A 90 -6.20 -5.72 8.42
N PHE A 91 -6.59 -4.45 8.50
CA PHE A 91 -7.15 -3.75 7.34
C PHE A 91 -6.14 -3.65 6.19
N TYR A 92 -4.89 -3.24 6.45
CA TYR A 92 -3.86 -3.11 5.40
C TYR A 92 -3.30 -4.44 4.89
N ASN A 93 -3.53 -5.55 5.59
CA ASN A 93 -2.87 -6.82 5.27
C ASN A 93 -3.83 -7.99 5.08
N ALA A 94 -5.14 -7.74 4.96
CA ALA A 94 -6.08 -8.77 4.54
C ALA A 94 -5.68 -9.36 3.17
N ASN A 95 -6.02 -10.64 2.95
CA ASN A 95 -5.72 -11.40 1.74
C ASN A 95 -4.23 -11.70 1.48
N LYS A 96 -3.33 -11.38 2.41
CA LYS A 96 -1.90 -11.68 2.29
C LYS A 96 -1.51 -12.92 3.08
N ARG A 97 -0.54 -13.68 2.57
CA ARG A 97 0.22 -14.67 3.35
C ARG A 97 1.44 -13.97 3.95
N SER A 98 1.89 -14.41 5.13
CA SER A 98 3.03 -13.81 5.81
C SER A 98 4.10 -14.86 6.11
N ILE A 99 5.36 -14.44 5.99
CA ILE A 99 6.52 -15.19 6.47
C ILE A 99 7.46 -14.25 7.21
N SER A 100 7.95 -14.68 8.37
CA SER A 100 8.95 -13.94 9.14
C SER A 100 10.34 -14.52 8.89
N VAL A 101 11.26 -13.69 8.41
CA VAL A 101 12.62 -14.10 8.02
C VAL A 101 13.64 -13.09 8.55
N ASN A 102 14.76 -13.58 9.07
CA ASN A 102 15.88 -12.73 9.44
C ASN A 102 16.83 -12.51 8.24
N THR A 103 16.57 -11.49 7.42
CA THR A 103 17.41 -11.16 6.25
C THR A 103 18.80 -10.58 6.58
N ARG A 104 19.20 -10.57 7.85
CA ARG A 104 20.58 -10.29 8.28
C ARG A 104 21.49 -11.51 8.19
N THR A 105 20.94 -12.72 8.14
CA THR A 105 21.71 -13.95 7.93
C THR A 105 21.73 -14.33 6.46
N GLU A 106 22.74 -15.09 6.05
CA GLU A 106 22.85 -15.55 4.67
C GLU A 106 21.65 -16.43 4.28
N GLN A 107 21.26 -17.38 5.15
CA GLN A 107 20.08 -18.21 4.88
C GLN A 107 18.79 -17.38 4.76
N GLY A 108 18.66 -16.30 5.53
CA GLY A 108 17.50 -15.42 5.44
C GLY A 108 17.45 -14.64 4.13
N ARG A 109 18.60 -14.23 3.60
CA ARG A 109 18.72 -13.60 2.29
C ARG A 109 18.38 -14.60 1.18
N GLU A 110 18.90 -15.83 1.26
CA GLU A 110 18.58 -16.90 0.32
C GLU A 110 17.07 -17.19 0.26
N ILE A 111 16.40 -17.24 1.41
CA ILE A 111 14.93 -17.40 1.46
C ILE A 111 14.22 -16.25 0.74
N ALA A 112 14.59 -15.00 1.04
CA ALA A 112 13.99 -13.83 0.39
C ALA A 112 14.23 -13.83 -1.13
N GLN A 113 15.44 -14.18 -1.57
CA GLN A 113 15.80 -14.30 -2.99
C GLN A 113 15.01 -15.41 -3.68
N ARG A 114 14.81 -16.56 -3.05
CA ARG A 114 13.98 -17.64 -3.62
C ARG A 114 12.53 -17.21 -3.83
N ILE A 115 11.96 -16.47 -2.89
CA ILE A 115 10.60 -15.92 -3.05
C ILE A 115 10.57 -14.89 -4.18
N ALA A 116 11.58 -14.00 -4.24
CA ALA A 116 11.69 -13.01 -5.31
C ALA A 116 11.87 -13.63 -6.70
N ALA A 117 12.61 -14.73 -6.82
CA ALA A 117 12.81 -15.46 -8.06
C ALA A 117 11.50 -16.02 -8.64
N GLU A 118 10.51 -16.31 -7.79
CA GLU A 118 9.18 -16.78 -8.18
C GLU A 118 8.12 -15.66 -8.23
N SER A 119 8.50 -14.41 -7.94
CA SER A 119 7.57 -13.27 -7.89
C SER A 119 7.56 -12.48 -9.20
N ASP A 120 6.44 -11.84 -9.50
CA ASP A 120 6.31 -10.88 -10.59
C ASP A 120 6.68 -9.46 -10.16
N VAL A 121 6.39 -9.15 -8.90
CA VAL A 121 6.59 -7.82 -8.32
C VAL A 121 7.30 -7.93 -6.97
N LEU A 122 8.35 -7.13 -6.78
CA LEU A 122 8.84 -6.75 -5.46
C LEU A 122 8.16 -5.44 -5.05
N LEU A 123 7.47 -5.43 -3.92
CA LEU A 123 6.86 -4.23 -3.34
C LEU A 123 7.55 -3.88 -2.03
N ALA A 124 8.19 -2.71 -1.97
CA ALA A 124 8.94 -2.27 -0.79
C ALA A 124 8.66 -0.80 -0.41
N ASN A 125 8.75 -0.47 0.88
CA ASN A 125 8.58 0.91 1.34
C ASN A 125 9.70 1.46 2.23
N MET A 126 10.90 0.92 2.07
CA MET A 126 12.09 1.42 2.74
C MET A 126 12.81 2.47 1.89
N ARG A 127 13.72 3.20 2.55
CA ARG A 127 14.65 4.14 1.90
C ARG A 127 15.48 3.44 0.80
N PRO A 128 15.95 4.18 -0.21
CA PRO A 128 16.85 3.64 -1.23
C PRO A 128 18.05 2.90 -0.61
N GLY A 129 18.37 1.73 -1.18
CA GLY A 129 19.45 0.83 -0.73
C GLY A 129 19.12 -0.03 0.50
N ALA A 130 17.90 0.02 1.02
CA ALA A 130 17.51 -0.82 2.16
C ALA A 130 17.24 -2.29 1.78
N THR A 131 16.68 -2.53 0.60
CA THR A 131 16.45 -3.88 0.06
C THR A 131 17.77 -4.60 -0.23
N ASP A 132 18.82 -3.88 -0.61
CA ASP A 132 20.16 -4.44 -0.82
C ASP A 132 20.69 -5.13 0.43
N ARG A 133 20.48 -4.53 1.61
CA ARG A 133 20.89 -5.13 2.89
C ARG A 133 20.10 -6.39 3.24
N MET A 134 18.93 -6.58 2.62
CA MET A 134 18.11 -7.78 2.73
C MET A 134 18.48 -8.85 1.70
N GLY A 135 19.50 -8.63 0.88
CA GLY A 135 19.89 -9.52 -0.21
C GLY A 135 19.05 -9.36 -1.48
N LEU A 136 18.29 -8.26 -1.60
CA LEU A 136 17.39 -7.96 -2.71
C LEU A 136 17.85 -6.68 -3.43
N SER A 137 19.14 -6.58 -3.77
CA SER A 137 19.64 -5.46 -4.59
C SER A 137 19.18 -5.63 -6.02
N SER A 138 19.06 -4.53 -6.76
CA SER A 138 18.62 -4.58 -8.15
C SER A 138 19.51 -5.47 -9.03
N GLU A 139 20.83 -5.49 -8.79
CA GLU A 139 21.76 -6.39 -9.49
C GLU A 139 21.42 -7.84 -9.19
N LYS A 140 21.20 -8.17 -7.91
CA LYS A 140 20.87 -9.54 -7.52
C LYS A 140 19.52 -9.97 -8.06
N LEU A 141 18.54 -9.08 -8.07
CA LEU A 141 17.21 -9.34 -8.63
C LEU A 141 17.29 -9.58 -10.13
N ALA A 142 18.09 -8.79 -10.87
CA ALA A 142 18.30 -9.00 -12.30
C ALA A 142 18.97 -10.34 -12.62
N GLU A 143 19.87 -10.84 -11.77
CA GLU A 143 20.47 -12.17 -11.91
C GLU A 143 19.46 -13.31 -11.73
N ILE A 144 18.60 -13.22 -10.71
CA ILE A 144 17.70 -14.33 -10.34
C ILE A 144 16.36 -14.28 -11.09
N ASN A 145 15.91 -13.10 -11.48
CA ASN A 145 14.66 -12.88 -12.20
C ASN A 145 14.70 -11.55 -12.98
N PRO A 146 15.15 -11.56 -14.24
CA PRO A 146 15.23 -10.35 -15.07
C PRO A 146 13.86 -9.75 -15.43
N ASN A 147 12.77 -10.49 -15.19
CA ASN A 147 11.39 -10.05 -15.46
C ASN A 147 10.69 -9.46 -14.22
N LEU A 148 11.38 -9.38 -13.09
CA LEU A 148 10.83 -8.84 -11.84
C LEU A 148 10.61 -7.33 -11.95
N ILE A 149 9.42 -6.87 -11.58
CA ILE A 149 9.10 -5.45 -11.45
C ILE A 149 9.48 -4.99 -10.05
N GLU A 150 10.35 -3.99 -9.94
CA GLU A 150 10.71 -3.37 -8.66
C GLU A 150 9.79 -2.19 -8.38
N THR A 151 9.00 -2.26 -7.31
CA THR A 151 8.05 -1.22 -6.92
C THR A 151 8.40 -0.69 -5.53
N HIS A 152 8.70 0.62 -5.45
CA HIS A 152 9.11 1.27 -4.23
C HIS A 152 8.25 2.49 -3.90
N VAL A 153 7.80 2.58 -2.64
CA VAL A 153 7.17 3.78 -2.08
C VAL A 153 8.02 4.35 -0.96
N THR A 154 8.66 5.49 -1.23
CA THR A 154 9.57 6.16 -0.28
C THR A 154 8.93 7.39 0.33
N ALA A 155 9.56 8.00 1.33
CA ALA A 155 9.05 9.27 1.87
C ALA A 155 9.23 10.44 0.88
N TYR A 156 10.42 10.58 0.31
CA TYR A 156 10.81 11.79 -0.43
C TYR A 156 11.32 11.53 -1.86
N GLY A 157 11.23 10.29 -2.34
CA GLY A 157 11.73 9.89 -3.65
C GLY A 157 13.04 9.10 -3.58
N TRP A 158 13.43 8.57 -4.73
CA TRP A 158 14.64 7.76 -4.88
C TRP A 158 15.91 8.60 -5.02
N THR A 159 15.77 9.88 -5.37
CA THR A 159 16.86 10.81 -5.66
C THR A 159 16.66 12.14 -4.94
N GLY A 160 17.67 13.01 -5.00
CA GLY A 160 17.61 14.35 -4.41
C GLY A 160 18.04 14.40 -2.92
N PRO A 161 18.06 15.60 -2.33
CA PRO A 161 18.69 15.84 -1.03
C PRO A 161 17.99 15.16 0.14
N TYR A 162 16.74 14.72 -0.04
CA TYR A 162 15.93 14.08 1.00
C TYR A 162 15.79 12.57 0.83
N ALA A 163 16.35 11.96 -0.23
CA ALA A 163 16.14 10.54 -0.57
C ALA A 163 16.43 9.57 0.58
N HIS A 164 17.48 9.82 1.36
CA HIS A 164 17.89 8.95 2.47
C HIS A 164 17.35 9.39 3.85
N ARG A 165 16.54 10.46 3.92
CA ARG A 165 15.93 10.89 5.17
C ARG A 165 14.82 9.92 5.59
N PRO A 166 14.67 9.64 6.90
CA PRO A 166 13.46 8.98 7.37
C PRO A 166 12.25 9.88 7.13
N GLY A 167 11.11 9.29 6.81
CA GLY A 167 9.89 10.04 6.65
C GLY A 167 8.68 9.19 6.99
N VAL A 168 7.64 9.90 7.38
CA VAL A 168 6.32 9.40 7.75
C VAL A 168 5.30 10.38 7.21
N ASP A 169 4.09 9.93 6.99
CA ASP A 169 2.98 10.75 6.49
C ASP A 169 2.83 12.13 7.16
N PRO A 170 2.88 12.30 8.50
CA PRO A 170 2.81 13.62 9.12
C PRO A 170 3.86 14.61 8.61
N LEU A 171 5.08 14.14 8.32
CA LEU A 171 6.15 14.99 7.78
C LEU A 171 5.90 15.36 6.32
N ALA A 172 5.40 14.41 5.52
CA ALA A 172 5.02 14.66 4.14
C ALA A 172 3.88 15.70 4.07
N GLN A 173 2.85 15.57 4.92
CA GLN A 173 1.78 16.56 5.03
C GLN A 173 2.30 17.95 5.42
N ALA A 174 3.23 18.02 6.37
CA ALA A 174 3.78 19.31 6.81
C ALA A 174 4.57 20.00 5.69
N ILE A 175 5.46 19.25 5.02
CA ILE A 175 6.33 19.79 3.97
C ILE A 175 5.52 20.24 2.74
N THR A 176 4.43 19.56 2.42
CA THR A 176 3.59 19.86 1.26
C THR A 176 2.53 20.94 1.53
N GLY A 177 2.46 21.46 2.76
CA GLY A 177 1.49 22.50 3.13
C GLY A 177 0.09 21.98 3.48
N LEU A 178 -0.16 20.68 3.36
CA LEU A 178 -1.46 20.07 3.68
C LEU A 178 -1.92 20.36 5.11
N GLN A 179 -1.00 20.38 6.08
CA GLN A 179 -1.38 20.70 7.46
C GLN A 179 -1.87 22.15 7.60
N ARG A 180 -1.29 23.08 6.83
CA ARG A 180 -1.72 24.49 6.82
C ARG A 180 -3.08 24.63 6.13
N ALA A 181 -3.27 23.96 5.01
CA ALA A 181 -4.56 23.92 4.31
C ALA A 181 -5.66 23.35 5.21
N GLN A 182 -5.38 22.27 5.94
CA GLN A 182 -6.31 21.65 6.88
C GLN A 182 -6.65 22.54 8.08
N GLY A 183 -5.70 23.33 8.56
CA GLY A 183 -5.90 24.24 9.69
C GLY A 183 -6.91 25.34 9.38
N GLY A 184 -6.90 25.87 8.15
CA GLY A 184 -7.74 26.99 7.74
C GLY A 184 -7.14 28.36 8.06
N ASN A 185 -7.77 29.41 7.53
CA ASN A 185 -7.26 30.78 7.64
C ASN A 185 -7.22 31.27 9.08
N GLY A 186 -6.06 31.78 9.50
CA GLY A 186 -5.85 32.31 10.86
C GLY A 186 -5.66 31.25 11.95
N LEU A 187 -5.76 29.96 11.61
CA LEU A 187 -5.60 28.85 12.54
C LEU A 187 -4.21 28.19 12.42
N PRO A 188 -3.70 27.56 13.48
CA PRO A 188 -2.46 26.81 13.42
C PRO A 188 -2.59 25.60 12.47
N PRO A 189 -1.48 25.11 11.89
CA PRO A 189 -1.50 23.88 11.09
C PRO A 189 -2.11 22.71 11.86
N MET A 190 -2.94 21.90 11.19
CA MET A 190 -3.59 20.73 11.77
C MET A 190 -3.22 19.45 11.03
N PHE A 191 -2.95 18.39 11.80
CA PHE A 191 -2.57 17.08 11.28
C PHE A 191 -3.73 16.09 11.34
N LEU A 192 -4.02 15.41 10.23
CA LEU A 192 -5.05 14.37 10.14
C LEU A 192 -4.49 12.97 10.45
N GLY A 193 -4.12 12.74 11.71
CA GLY A 193 -3.35 11.54 12.05
C GLY A 193 -4.05 10.19 11.88
N ARG A 194 -5.37 10.15 11.94
CA ARG A 194 -6.12 8.90 11.69
C ARG A 194 -6.28 8.59 10.20
N LEU A 195 -6.12 9.57 9.33
CA LEU A 195 -6.41 9.45 7.90
C LEU A 195 -5.16 9.23 7.04
N ALA A 196 -3.97 9.61 7.51
CA ALA A 196 -2.70 9.43 6.80
C ALA A 196 -2.76 9.62 5.26
N PRO A 197 -3.29 10.76 4.76
CA PRO A 197 -3.63 10.95 3.36
C PRO A 197 -2.47 10.75 2.37
N CYS A 198 -1.23 11.09 2.75
CA CYS A 198 -0.07 10.88 1.88
C CYS A 198 0.28 9.39 1.80
N ASP A 199 0.14 8.63 2.89
CA ASP A 199 0.34 7.18 2.88
C ASP A 199 -0.69 6.46 1.99
N TYR A 200 -1.98 6.76 2.12
CA TYR A 200 -3.01 6.13 1.28
C TYR A 200 -2.87 6.52 -0.19
N THR A 201 -2.64 7.81 -0.47
CA THR A 201 -2.47 8.28 -1.84
C THR A 201 -1.18 7.73 -2.46
N GLY A 202 -0.08 7.73 -1.71
CA GLY A 202 1.18 7.12 -2.12
C GLY A 202 1.03 5.63 -2.37
N GLY A 203 0.33 4.90 -1.49
CA GLY A 203 0.02 3.48 -1.67
C GLY A 203 -0.83 3.20 -2.91
N ALA A 204 -1.87 3.99 -3.14
CA ALA A 204 -2.73 3.87 -4.34
C ALA A 204 -1.96 4.15 -5.64
N MET A 205 -1.14 5.19 -5.66
CA MET A 205 -0.26 5.47 -6.81
C MET A 205 0.75 4.35 -7.06
N THR A 206 1.21 3.70 -5.99
CA THR A 206 2.14 2.57 -6.07
C THR A 206 1.47 1.34 -6.65
N ALA A 207 0.25 1.02 -6.21
CA ALA A 207 -0.55 -0.06 -6.79
C ALA A 207 -0.84 0.20 -8.28
N LEU A 208 -1.24 1.43 -8.63
CA LEU A 208 -1.43 1.83 -10.03
C LEU A 208 -0.14 1.66 -10.84
N GLY A 209 1.00 2.12 -10.32
CA GLY A 209 2.29 1.97 -10.98
C GLY A 209 2.67 0.50 -11.19
N ALA A 210 2.42 -0.37 -10.21
CA ALA A 210 2.65 -1.81 -10.34
C ALA A 210 1.78 -2.44 -11.44
N VAL A 211 0.48 -2.10 -11.49
CA VAL A 211 -0.42 -2.55 -12.57
C VAL A 211 0.05 -2.06 -13.94
N MET A 212 0.46 -0.79 -14.04
CA MET A 212 0.98 -0.23 -15.28
C MET A 212 2.28 -0.90 -15.72
N ALA A 213 3.17 -1.24 -14.78
CA ALA A 213 4.40 -1.95 -15.06
C ALA A 213 4.14 -3.40 -15.51
N LEU A 214 3.18 -4.10 -14.88
CA LEU A 214 2.73 -5.43 -15.31
C LEU A 214 2.17 -5.37 -16.74
N PHE A 215 1.31 -4.40 -17.02
CA PHE A 215 0.77 -4.18 -18.35
C PHE A 215 1.86 -3.84 -19.38
N ALA A 216 2.81 -2.98 -19.03
CA ALA A 216 3.93 -2.65 -19.91
C ALA A 216 4.80 -3.88 -20.20
N ARG A 217 5.07 -4.70 -19.18
CA ARG A 217 5.81 -5.97 -19.32
C ARG A 217 5.09 -6.93 -20.25
N GLU A 218 3.78 -7.08 -20.12
CA GLU A 218 2.98 -7.93 -21.03
C GLU A 218 3.04 -7.45 -22.48
N ARG A 219 3.00 -6.12 -22.68
CA ARG A 219 3.00 -5.54 -24.04
C ARG A 219 4.36 -5.48 -24.71
N THR A 220 5.45 -5.42 -23.94
CA THR A 220 6.79 -5.10 -24.46
C THR A 220 7.84 -6.14 -24.10
N GLY A 221 7.55 -7.04 -23.17
CA GLY A 221 8.51 -7.98 -22.59
C GLY A 221 9.51 -7.33 -21.62
N VAL A 222 9.36 -6.03 -21.29
CA VAL A 222 10.32 -5.28 -20.48
C VAL A 222 9.77 -5.01 -19.07
N ALA A 223 10.46 -5.51 -18.05
CA ALA A 223 10.17 -5.18 -16.67
C ALA A 223 10.59 -3.74 -16.33
N GLN A 224 9.85 -3.10 -15.43
CA GLN A 224 10.05 -1.70 -15.07
C GLN A 224 10.36 -1.53 -13.58
N LYS A 225 10.96 -0.39 -13.25
CA LYS A 225 11.06 0.09 -11.87
C LYS A 225 10.05 1.20 -11.65
N VAL A 226 9.21 1.03 -10.63
CA VAL A 226 8.18 1.98 -10.23
C VAL A 226 8.63 2.64 -8.94
N ASN A 227 8.83 3.95 -8.98
CA ASN A 227 9.25 4.74 -7.82
C ASN A 227 8.20 5.81 -7.52
N THR A 228 7.49 5.65 -6.41
CA THR A 228 6.56 6.64 -5.88
C THR A 228 7.09 7.20 -4.56
N ASN A 229 6.46 8.26 -4.07
CA ASN A 229 6.80 8.81 -2.77
C ASN A 229 5.69 9.64 -2.13
N LEU A 230 5.71 9.71 -0.80
CA LEU A 230 4.74 10.45 0.01
C LEU A 230 4.77 11.95 -0.30
N LEU A 231 5.94 12.52 -0.60
CA LEU A 231 6.08 13.93 -0.98
C LEU A 231 5.26 14.25 -2.25
N SER A 232 5.39 13.43 -3.29
CA SER A 232 4.64 13.59 -4.54
C SER A 232 3.14 13.36 -4.33
N ALA A 233 2.77 12.38 -3.50
CA ALA A 233 1.39 12.16 -3.10
C ALA A 233 0.80 13.40 -2.40
N GLY A 234 1.55 14.01 -1.50
CA GLY A 234 1.15 15.25 -0.83
C GLY A 234 1.01 16.44 -1.78
N ILE A 235 1.91 16.57 -2.75
CA ILE A 235 1.85 17.61 -3.79
C ILE A 235 0.60 17.45 -4.67
N ILE A 236 0.22 16.23 -5.04
CA ILE A 236 -0.98 15.99 -5.88
C ILE A 236 -2.28 16.40 -5.19
N MET A 237 -2.31 16.33 -3.86
CA MET A 237 -3.51 16.67 -3.07
C MET A 237 -3.64 18.17 -2.73
N ASN A 238 -2.61 18.98 -3.03
CA ASN A 238 -2.56 20.40 -2.69
C ASN A 238 -2.79 21.27 -3.93
#